data_AF-A0A2K0WPC0-F1
#
_entry.id   AF-A0A2K0WPC0-F1
#
_cell.length_a   1.000
_cell.length_b   1.000
_cell.length_c   1.000
_cell.angle_alpha   90.00
_cell.angle_beta   90.00
_cell.angle_gamma   90.00
#
_symmetry.space_group_name_H-M   'P 1'
#
loop_
_entity.id
_entity.type
_entity.pdbx_description
1 polymer ?
#
loop_
_entity_poly.entity_id
_entity_poly.type
_entity_poly.pdbx_seq_one_letter_code
_entity_poly.pdbx_strand_id
1 'polypeptide(L)'
;MDTDTEGISVESTLKELHAYAKLLFLRSGRQFEGKVSYQELEEEISPDECSNDGSSSNNAPLGNFDTDQLGRNFLDRLSETVSSMKGGRHVAASYMFYWPDKIRVFVAMNSGLVEGDALSKFLDTLCTSLKGIAIAPDNETEKHMDALWNMLLRHQSSRLQATIVDLRQIMKGFQHLLPQLPRSKSIGDGVLTDIDGIMLDFEGCLKLLAQLLFGDSDSDLERHNSLVTLSHALYRTFPAEKFQALGRQGERLRQEIGFLGRLQTSLHVLVAAAKQISGFDDLSLIPVVKPKIRKKPSGQEWSLARTFHALNIQLSDTAVEKLMRPSNSNRQRGKYTLKSSS
;
A
#
# COMPACT_ATOMS: atom_id res chain seq x y z
N MET A 1 43.03 8.11 -1.18
CA MET A 1 41.92 7.82 -2.12
C MET A 1 40.70 7.70 -1.23
N ASP A 2 40.16 8.82 -0.74
CA ASP A 2 39.23 8.81 0.40
C ASP A 2 38.07 9.82 0.24
N THR A 3 37.81 10.31 -0.97
CA THR A 3 36.83 11.39 -1.21
C THR A 3 35.42 10.91 -1.55
N ASP A 4 35.23 9.64 -1.91
CA ASP A 4 33.92 9.14 -2.37
C ASP A 4 33.03 8.64 -1.22
N THR A 5 33.63 8.17 -0.12
CA THR A 5 32.89 7.63 1.03
C THR A 5 32.21 8.74 1.86
N GLU A 6 32.84 9.92 1.98
CA GLU A 6 32.25 11.08 2.67
C GLU A 6 31.09 11.71 1.86
N GLY A 7 31.21 11.76 0.53
CA GLY A 7 30.18 12.32 -0.35
C GLY A 7 28.88 11.51 -0.35
N ILE A 8 28.99 10.17 -0.33
CA ILE A 8 27.84 9.25 -0.25
C ILE A 8 27.14 9.36 1.12
N SER A 9 27.91 9.56 2.19
CA SER A 9 27.38 9.75 3.54
C SER A 9 26.55 11.04 3.64
N VAL A 10 27.08 12.17 3.17
CA VAL A 10 26.38 13.47 3.22
C VAL A 10 25.10 13.46 2.39
N GLU A 11 25.12 12.86 1.19
CA GLU A 11 23.93 12.76 0.35
C GLU A 11 22.85 11.87 0.98
N SER A 12 23.25 10.74 1.59
CA SER A 12 22.34 9.88 2.33
C SER A 12 21.70 10.66 3.48
N THR A 13 22.50 11.28 4.35
CA THR A 13 22.03 12.09 5.49
C THR A 13 21.08 13.22 5.06
N LEU A 14 21.31 13.83 3.90
CA LEU A 14 20.46 14.89 3.37
C LEU A 14 19.12 14.35 2.84
N LYS A 15 19.12 13.17 2.20
CA LYS A 15 17.88 12.43 1.84
C LYS A 15 17.10 12.02 3.08
N GLU A 16 17.79 11.55 4.13
CA GLU A 16 17.15 11.22 5.40
C GLU A 16 16.47 12.46 6.01
N LEU A 17 17.18 13.57 6.09
CA LEU A 17 16.63 14.83 6.61
C LEU A 17 15.39 15.27 5.80
N HIS A 18 15.46 15.19 4.48
CA HIS A 18 14.36 15.59 3.60
C HIS A 18 13.13 14.71 3.82
N ALA A 19 13.32 13.39 3.94
CA ALA A 19 12.25 12.45 4.24
C ALA A 19 11.63 12.70 5.63
N TYR A 20 12.46 12.87 6.66
CA TYR A 20 11.99 13.25 8.00
C TYR A 20 11.22 14.57 7.98
N ALA A 21 11.73 15.59 7.27
CA ALA A 21 11.05 16.87 7.14
C ALA A 21 9.67 16.72 6.48
N LYS A 22 9.57 15.94 5.39
CA LYS A 22 8.29 15.62 4.73
C LYS A 22 7.32 14.90 5.67
N LEU A 23 7.79 13.89 6.40
CA LEU A 23 6.98 13.16 7.37
C LEU A 23 6.51 14.05 8.52
N LEU A 24 7.37 14.95 9.02
CA LEU A 24 7.02 15.93 10.05
C LEU A 24 6.01 16.98 9.54
N PHE A 25 6.09 17.34 8.27
CA PHE A 25 5.14 18.24 7.60
C PHE A 25 3.76 17.60 7.50
N LEU A 26 3.68 16.35 7.02
CA LEU A 26 2.46 15.54 7.00
C LEU A 26 1.88 15.34 8.39
N ARG A 27 2.71 14.98 9.38
CA ARG A 27 2.32 14.88 10.80
C ARG A 27 1.64 16.16 11.31
N SER A 28 2.02 17.32 10.80
CA SER A 28 1.48 18.62 11.20
C SER A 28 0.18 19.00 10.46
N GLY A 29 -0.37 18.07 9.65
CA GLY A 29 -1.58 18.26 8.84
C GLY A 29 -1.35 19.12 7.60
N ARG A 30 -0.10 19.34 7.21
CA ARG A 30 0.27 20.14 6.04
C ARG A 30 0.67 19.21 4.88
N GLN A 31 0.06 19.39 3.71
CA GLN A 31 0.47 18.67 2.48
C GLN A 31 1.72 19.33 1.91
N PHE A 32 2.71 18.51 1.52
CA PHE A 32 3.94 18.97 0.89
C PHE A 32 3.82 19.11 -0.64
N GLU A 33 2.88 18.39 -1.27
CA GLU A 33 2.60 18.45 -2.72
C GLU A 33 1.10 18.60 -3.01
N GLY A 34 0.79 19.21 -4.16
CA GLY A 34 -0.57 19.40 -4.65
C GLY A 34 -1.27 18.07 -4.97
N LYS A 35 -2.61 18.08 -5.04
CA LYS A 35 -3.46 16.92 -5.30
C LYS A 35 -2.93 16.10 -6.49
N VAL A 36 -2.32 14.95 -6.22
CA VAL A 36 -2.04 13.93 -7.22
C VAL A 36 -3.30 13.09 -7.36
N SER A 37 -3.86 13.05 -8.57
CA SER A 37 -4.94 12.12 -8.92
C SER A 37 -4.33 10.72 -8.98
N TYR A 38 -4.63 9.88 -8.00
CA TYR A 38 -4.15 8.52 -7.96
C TYR A 38 -5.08 7.62 -8.77
N GLN A 39 -4.54 7.00 -9.82
CA GLN A 39 -5.23 6.11 -10.74
C GLN A 39 -4.43 4.80 -10.73
N GLU A 40 -4.94 3.80 -10.02
CA GLU A 40 -4.09 2.84 -9.31
C GLU A 40 -4.01 1.45 -9.93
N LEU A 41 -4.69 1.17 -11.03
CA LEU A 41 -4.92 -0.23 -11.40
C LEU A 41 -5.07 -0.46 -12.91
N GLU A 42 -4.31 0.25 -13.73
CA GLU A 42 -4.18 -0.10 -15.15
C GLU A 42 -2.85 -0.81 -15.46
N GLU A 43 -1.79 -0.58 -14.69
CA GLU A 43 -0.47 -1.15 -15.00
C GLU A 43 0.27 -1.48 -13.69
N GLU A 44 0.97 -2.61 -13.67
CA GLU A 44 1.83 -3.11 -12.58
C GLU A 44 1.12 -3.74 -11.37
N ILE A 45 0.88 -5.04 -11.49
CA ILE A 45 1.46 -6.10 -10.64
C ILE A 45 0.96 -7.37 -11.32
N SER A 46 1.70 -7.98 -12.25
CA SER A 46 1.50 -9.40 -12.58
C SER A 46 2.37 -10.17 -11.60
N PRO A 47 1.83 -10.75 -10.51
CA PRO A 47 2.58 -11.67 -9.68
C PRO A 47 2.33 -13.06 -10.28
N ASP A 48 2.77 -13.29 -11.51
CA ASP A 48 2.68 -14.60 -12.11
C ASP A 48 3.95 -14.86 -12.90
N GLU A 49 4.97 -15.29 -12.17
CA GLU A 49 5.95 -16.30 -12.58
C GLU A 49 6.61 -16.82 -11.30
N CYS A 50 5.80 -17.49 -10.48
CA CYS A 50 6.34 -18.48 -9.54
C CYS A 50 5.48 -19.75 -9.64
N SER A 51 5.23 -20.17 -10.88
CA SER A 51 4.78 -21.53 -11.19
C SER A 51 5.96 -22.46 -10.98
N ASN A 52 5.88 -23.23 -9.91
CA ASN A 52 6.74 -24.37 -9.66
C ASN A 52 6.32 -25.47 -10.65
N ASP A 53 7.04 -25.62 -11.77
CA ASP A 53 6.98 -26.85 -12.55
C ASP A 53 8.39 -27.28 -12.99
N GLY A 54 8.62 -28.58 -12.82
CA GLY A 54 9.93 -29.20 -12.93
C GLY A 54 10.48 -29.21 -14.36
N SER A 55 11.80 -29.07 -14.45
CA SER A 55 12.64 -29.37 -15.61
C SER A 55 12.40 -28.56 -16.88
N SER A 56 13.11 -27.44 -17.02
CA SER A 56 13.63 -27.03 -18.33
C SER A 56 14.87 -26.17 -18.14
N SER A 57 16.02 -26.76 -18.41
CA SER A 57 17.30 -26.07 -18.49
C SER A 57 17.30 -25.15 -19.71
N ASN A 58 16.86 -23.91 -19.54
CA ASN A 58 17.18 -22.83 -20.47
C ASN A 58 17.55 -21.59 -19.66
N ASN A 59 18.85 -21.26 -19.73
CA ASN A 59 19.45 -20.09 -19.11
C ASN A 59 18.87 -18.82 -19.76
N ALA A 60 17.73 -18.34 -19.26
CA ALA A 60 17.34 -16.95 -19.41
C ALA A 60 18.18 -16.13 -18.42
N PRO A 61 18.80 -15.00 -18.84
CA PRO A 61 19.54 -14.15 -17.92
C PRO A 61 18.57 -13.66 -16.84
N LEU A 62 18.89 -13.93 -15.57
CA LEU A 62 18.20 -13.47 -14.37
C LEU A 62 17.78 -12.01 -14.58
N GLY A 63 16.50 -11.79 -14.84
CA GLY A 63 15.92 -10.45 -14.95
C GLY A 63 16.19 -9.73 -13.64
N ASN A 64 16.74 -8.51 -13.73
CA ASN A 64 16.99 -7.64 -12.59
C ASN A 64 15.71 -7.57 -11.73
N PHE A 65 15.70 -8.27 -10.61
CA PHE A 65 14.67 -8.12 -9.61
C PHE A 65 14.79 -6.70 -9.04
N ASP A 66 13.82 -5.84 -9.34
CA ASP A 66 13.84 -4.46 -8.90
C ASP A 66 13.39 -4.36 -7.42
N THR A 67 14.35 -4.58 -6.52
CA THR A 67 14.20 -4.40 -5.08
C THR A 67 13.70 -2.99 -4.73
N ASP A 68 14.02 -1.98 -5.54
CA ASP A 68 13.59 -0.60 -5.30
C ASP A 68 12.11 -0.43 -5.64
N GLN A 69 11.62 -1.05 -6.71
CA GLN A 69 10.20 -1.06 -7.06
C GLN A 69 9.39 -1.78 -5.98
N LEU A 70 9.83 -2.96 -5.52
CA LEU A 70 9.14 -3.68 -4.44
C LEU A 70 9.16 -2.87 -3.14
N GLY A 71 10.26 -2.20 -2.81
CA GLY A 71 10.36 -1.30 -1.66
C GLY A 71 9.39 -0.13 -1.73
N ARG A 72 9.21 0.49 -2.91
CA ARG A 72 8.21 1.56 -3.12
C ARG A 72 6.78 1.03 -2.98
N ASN A 73 6.48 -0.09 -3.63
CA ASN A 73 5.16 -0.73 -3.55
C ASN A 73 4.82 -1.11 -2.11
N PHE A 74 5.79 -1.63 -1.36
CA PHE A 74 5.64 -1.90 0.07
C PHE A 74 5.28 -0.64 0.86
N LEU A 75 5.96 0.48 0.62
CA LEU A 75 5.68 1.73 1.35
C LEU A 75 4.29 2.30 1.03
N ASP A 76 3.88 2.24 -0.24
CA ASP A 76 2.55 2.67 -0.67
C ASP A 76 1.46 1.78 -0.05
N ARG A 77 1.62 0.45 -0.12
CA ARG A 77 0.68 -0.51 0.48
C ARG A 77 0.64 -0.41 2.00
N LEU A 78 1.77 -0.20 2.65
CA LEU A 78 1.85 0.03 4.09
C LEU A 78 1.07 1.29 4.46
N SER A 79 1.27 2.39 3.73
CA SER A 79 0.55 3.66 3.98
C SER A 79 -0.96 3.50 3.82
N GLU A 80 -1.41 2.79 2.78
CA GLU A 80 -2.84 2.49 2.60
C GLU A 80 -3.39 1.64 3.74
N THR A 81 -2.64 0.60 4.15
CA THR A 81 -3.02 -0.36 5.18
C THR A 81 -3.05 0.27 6.58
N VAL A 82 -2.20 1.26 6.85
CA VAL A 82 -2.22 2.01 8.11
C VAL A 82 -3.47 2.91 8.18
N SER A 83 -3.90 3.45 7.04
CA SER A 83 -5.08 4.34 6.92
C SER A 83 -6.41 3.57 7.00
N SER A 84 -6.89 3.26 8.20
CA SER A 84 -8.13 2.50 8.44
C SER A 84 -9.44 3.27 8.23
N MET A 85 -9.40 4.56 7.87
CA MET A 85 -10.58 5.39 7.65
C MET A 85 -10.42 6.26 6.39
N LYS A 86 -11.52 6.59 5.72
CA LYS A 86 -11.52 7.56 4.60
C LYS A 86 -11.32 8.98 5.14
N GLY A 87 -10.63 9.83 4.37
CA GLY A 87 -10.54 11.28 4.61
C GLY A 87 -9.14 11.82 4.87
N GLY A 88 -8.92 13.10 4.57
CA GLY A 88 -7.60 13.73 4.57
C GLY A 88 -6.86 13.68 5.92
N ARG A 89 -7.58 13.56 7.04
CA ARG A 89 -6.98 13.40 8.38
C ARG A 89 -6.36 12.01 8.60
N HIS A 90 -6.82 11.01 7.86
CA HIS A 90 -6.40 9.62 8.02
C HIS A 90 -5.34 9.21 6.99
N VAL A 91 -4.91 10.13 6.13
CA VAL A 91 -3.80 9.90 5.21
C VAL A 91 -2.54 9.59 6.01
N ALA A 92 -1.94 8.46 5.68
CA ALA A 92 -0.64 8.03 6.18
C ALA A 92 0.42 8.19 5.08
N ALA A 93 1.66 8.30 5.52
CA ALA A 93 2.84 8.20 4.67
C ALA A 93 3.91 7.42 5.39
N SER A 94 4.74 6.72 4.63
CA SER A 94 5.84 5.93 5.15
C SER A 94 7.14 6.28 4.43
N TYR A 95 8.25 6.02 5.10
CA TYR A 95 9.58 6.13 4.49
C TYR A 95 10.51 5.07 5.06
N MET A 96 11.29 4.44 4.20
CA MET A 96 12.19 3.34 4.55
C MET A 96 13.65 3.76 4.55
N PHE A 97 14.37 3.33 5.58
CA PHE A 97 15.82 3.41 5.70
C PHE A 97 16.41 2.01 5.68
N TYR A 98 17.36 1.81 4.77
CA TYR A 98 18.14 0.59 4.66
C TYR A 98 19.43 0.74 5.46
N TRP A 99 19.66 -0.20 6.36
CA TRP A 99 20.96 -0.45 6.96
C TRP A 99 21.47 -1.80 6.44
N PRO A 100 22.78 -2.10 6.58
CA PRO A 100 23.33 -3.36 6.08
C PRO A 100 22.65 -4.61 6.63
N ASP A 101 22.12 -4.55 7.84
CA ASP A 101 21.57 -5.66 8.61
C ASP A 101 20.10 -5.50 9.02
N LYS A 102 19.49 -4.33 8.78
CA LYS A 102 18.15 -4.02 9.31
C LYS A 102 17.43 -2.98 8.47
N ILE A 103 16.10 -2.98 8.59
CA ILE A 103 15.24 -2.01 7.91
C ILE A 103 14.45 -1.21 8.94
N ARG A 104 14.44 0.12 8.80
CA ARG A 104 13.60 1.00 9.62
C ARG A 104 12.62 1.75 8.75
N VAL A 105 11.34 1.61 9.03
CA VAL A 105 10.26 2.28 8.30
C VAL A 105 9.56 3.24 9.23
N PHE A 106 9.61 4.52 8.91
CA PHE A 106 8.92 5.55 9.66
C PHE A 106 7.52 5.73 9.10
N VAL A 107 6.52 5.75 9.96
CA VAL A 107 5.11 5.88 9.58
C VAL A 107 4.54 7.14 10.21
N ALA A 108 4.03 8.05 9.39
CA ALA A 108 3.37 9.27 9.85
C ALA A 108 1.90 9.30 9.39
N MET A 109 1.06 9.97 10.15
CA MET A 109 -0.34 10.24 9.79
C MET A 109 -0.69 11.70 10.01
N ASN A 110 -1.59 12.23 9.18
CA ASN A 110 -2.06 13.63 9.28
C ASN A 110 -2.76 13.93 10.61
N SER A 111 -3.54 13.00 11.14
CA SER A 111 -4.14 13.07 12.48
C SER A 111 -3.08 13.12 13.57
N GLY A 112 -1.85 12.69 13.27
CA GLY A 112 -0.80 12.38 14.22
C GLY A 112 -0.99 10.99 14.82
N LEU A 113 0.09 10.47 15.37
CA LEU A 113 0.14 9.24 16.15
C LEU A 113 0.45 9.58 17.60
N VAL A 114 -0.16 8.84 18.53
CA VAL A 114 0.14 8.92 19.96
C VAL A 114 0.76 7.59 20.38
N GLU A 115 1.88 7.66 21.08
CA GLU A 115 2.55 6.46 21.59
C GLU A 115 1.60 5.62 22.46
N GLY A 116 1.53 4.32 22.18
CA GLY A 116 0.65 3.38 22.86
C GLY A 116 -0.84 3.44 22.45
N ASP A 117 -1.19 4.24 21.45
CA ASP A 117 -2.52 4.20 20.84
C ASP A 117 -2.78 2.88 20.10
N ALA A 118 -4.04 2.66 19.70
CA ALA A 118 -4.43 1.44 19.00
C ALA A 118 -3.62 1.21 17.71
N LEU A 119 -3.18 2.29 17.06
CA LEU A 119 -2.43 2.23 15.83
C LEU A 119 -0.96 1.90 16.06
N SER A 120 -0.34 2.41 17.12
CA SER A 120 0.99 2.01 17.57
C SER A 120 1.02 0.50 17.82
N LYS A 121 0.01 -0.03 18.55
CA LYS A 121 -0.12 -1.48 18.79
C LYS A 121 -0.32 -2.28 17.50
N PHE A 122 -1.10 -1.74 16.56
CA PHE A 122 -1.25 -2.36 15.24
C PHE A 122 0.08 -2.41 14.49
N LEU A 123 0.87 -1.32 14.49
CA LEU A 123 2.19 -1.28 13.86
C LEU A 123 3.16 -2.28 14.51
N ASP A 124 3.17 -2.40 15.83
CA ASP A 124 4.00 -3.38 16.54
C ASP A 124 3.64 -4.82 16.16
N THR A 125 2.33 -5.10 16.08
CA THR A 125 1.82 -6.42 15.68
C THR A 125 2.14 -6.71 14.21
N LEU A 126 1.92 -5.75 13.33
CA LEU A 126 2.25 -5.85 11.91
C LEU A 126 3.75 -6.08 11.69
N CYS A 127 4.60 -5.34 12.39
CA CYS A 127 6.05 -5.53 12.36
C CYS A 127 6.42 -6.97 12.75
N THR A 128 5.85 -7.47 13.85
CA THR A 128 6.08 -8.84 14.34
C THR A 128 5.63 -9.89 13.33
N SER A 129 4.45 -9.69 12.71
CA SER A 129 3.94 -10.59 11.66
C SER A 129 4.85 -10.63 10.43
N LEU A 130 5.33 -9.46 9.96
CA LEU A 130 6.21 -9.39 8.79
C LEU A 130 7.59 -10.01 9.07
N LYS A 131 8.16 -9.79 10.26
CA LYS A 131 9.37 -10.50 10.69
C LYS A 131 9.17 -12.01 10.72
N GLY A 132 8.02 -12.44 11.25
CA GLY A 132 7.64 -13.86 11.28
C GLY A 132 7.65 -14.47 9.88
N ILE A 133 7.06 -13.78 8.90
CA ILE A 133 7.04 -14.22 7.50
C ILE A 133 8.44 -14.26 6.88
N ALA A 134 9.30 -13.29 7.21
CA ALA A 134 10.67 -13.23 6.68
C ALA A 134 11.55 -14.39 7.16
N ILE A 135 11.30 -14.90 8.37
CA ILE A 135 12.09 -15.98 9.00
C ILE A 135 11.43 -17.35 8.82
N ALA A 136 10.11 -17.39 8.58
CA ALA A 136 9.36 -18.62 8.53
C ALA A 136 9.82 -19.53 7.37
N PRO A 137 9.96 -20.85 7.63
CA PRO A 137 10.10 -21.81 6.55
C PRO A 137 8.83 -21.85 5.69
N ASP A 138 8.95 -22.31 4.44
CA ASP A 138 7.84 -22.24 3.47
C ASP A 138 6.57 -22.98 3.94
N ASN A 139 6.72 -24.05 4.75
CA ASN A 139 5.61 -24.81 5.32
C ASN A 139 4.82 -24.08 6.42
N GLU A 140 5.36 -23.02 7.03
CA GLU A 140 4.66 -22.21 8.04
C GLU A 140 4.20 -20.85 7.50
N THR A 141 4.61 -20.50 6.28
CA THR A 141 4.26 -19.23 5.64
C THR A 141 2.75 -19.01 5.59
N GLU A 142 1.99 -20.02 5.19
CA GLU A 142 0.54 -19.93 5.01
C GLU A 142 -0.16 -19.53 6.31
N LYS A 143 0.20 -20.18 7.42
CA LYS A 143 -0.31 -19.85 8.76
C LYS A 143 0.02 -18.42 9.17
N HIS A 144 1.23 -17.95 8.89
CA HIS A 144 1.63 -16.56 9.16
C HIS A 144 0.87 -15.56 8.28
N MET A 145 0.63 -15.92 7.02
CA MET A 145 -0.15 -15.13 6.08
C MET A 145 -1.61 -15.02 6.50
N ASP A 146 -2.23 -16.12 6.96
CA ASP A 146 -3.60 -16.14 7.47
C ASP A 146 -3.75 -15.28 8.74
N ALA A 147 -2.77 -15.34 9.63
CA ALA A 147 -2.74 -14.51 10.84
C ALA A 147 -2.63 -13.02 10.49
N LEU A 148 -1.72 -12.69 9.55
CA LEU A 148 -1.59 -11.33 9.02
C LEU A 148 -2.89 -10.88 8.36
N TRP A 149 -3.49 -11.71 7.53
CA TRP A 149 -4.72 -11.41 6.80
C TRP A 149 -5.89 -11.07 7.74
N ASN A 150 -6.12 -11.91 8.75
CA ASN A 150 -7.15 -11.68 9.76
C ASN A 150 -6.92 -10.37 10.54
N MET A 151 -5.67 -10.06 10.85
CA MET A 151 -5.32 -8.79 11.49
C MET A 151 -5.62 -7.59 10.59
N LEU A 152 -5.28 -7.67 9.30
CA LEU A 152 -5.55 -6.61 8.32
C LEU A 152 -7.05 -6.35 8.14
N LEU A 153 -7.84 -7.41 8.00
CA LEU A 153 -9.31 -7.31 7.88
C LEU A 153 -9.94 -6.63 9.10
N ARG A 154 -9.48 -6.96 10.31
CA ARG A 154 -9.98 -6.35 11.55
C ARG A 154 -9.64 -4.86 11.62
N HIS A 155 -8.39 -4.50 11.31
CA HIS A 155 -7.94 -3.10 11.33
C HIS A 155 -8.68 -2.24 10.29
N GLN A 156 -8.95 -2.81 9.11
CA GLN A 156 -9.59 -2.11 7.99
C GLN A 156 -11.12 -2.16 8.00
N SER A 157 -11.73 -2.84 8.97
CA SER A 157 -13.18 -3.07 9.05
C SER A 157 -14.03 -1.81 8.83
N SER A 158 -13.66 -0.68 9.46
CA SER A 158 -14.42 0.58 9.30
C SER A 158 -14.40 1.11 7.86
N ARG A 159 -13.23 1.06 7.19
CA ARG A 159 -13.06 1.49 5.80
C ARG A 159 -13.70 0.52 4.81
N LEU A 160 -13.63 -0.78 5.08
CA LEU A 160 -14.35 -1.79 4.31
C LEU A 160 -15.86 -1.55 4.39
N GLN A 161 -16.39 -1.33 5.59
CA GLN A 161 -17.83 -1.09 5.78
C GLN A 161 -18.33 0.15 5.04
N ALA A 162 -17.57 1.26 5.06
CA ALA A 162 -17.91 2.44 4.28
C ALA A 162 -18.01 2.14 2.77
N THR A 163 -17.07 1.36 2.25
CA THR A 163 -17.02 0.94 0.84
C THR A 163 -18.16 -0.02 0.50
N ILE A 164 -18.52 -0.93 1.41
CA ILE A 164 -19.66 -1.83 1.27
C ILE A 164 -20.96 -1.05 1.17
N VAL A 165 -21.12 0.03 1.95
CA VAL A 165 -22.29 0.92 1.85
C VAL A 165 -22.34 1.61 0.48
N ASP A 166 -21.20 2.12 -0.01
CA ASP A 166 -21.09 2.73 -1.34
C ASP A 166 -21.45 1.71 -2.45
N LEU A 167 -20.90 0.49 -2.37
CA LEU A 167 -21.19 -0.61 -3.31
C LEU A 167 -22.65 -1.03 -3.30
N ARG A 168 -23.27 -1.18 -2.12
CA ARG A 168 -24.71 -1.49 -2.02
C ARG A 168 -25.54 -0.44 -2.75
N GLN A 169 -25.17 0.83 -2.62
CA GLN A 169 -25.89 1.91 -3.28
C GLN A 169 -25.76 1.87 -4.80
N ILE A 170 -24.55 1.56 -5.31
CA ILE A 170 -24.31 1.39 -6.75
C ILE A 170 -25.06 0.16 -7.27
N MET A 171 -25.00 -0.96 -6.54
CA MET A 171 -25.57 -2.23 -6.96
C MET A 171 -27.11 -2.20 -7.04
N LYS A 172 -27.77 -1.36 -6.25
CA LYS A 172 -29.22 -1.08 -6.40
C LYS A 172 -29.60 -0.53 -7.77
N GLY A 173 -28.66 0.09 -8.49
CA GLY A 173 -28.86 0.55 -9.87
C GLY A 173 -28.92 -0.61 -10.89
N PHE A 174 -28.46 -1.81 -10.51
CA PHE A 174 -28.42 -2.99 -11.36
C PHE A 174 -29.43 -4.04 -10.88
N GLN A 175 -30.72 -3.74 -11.01
CA GLN A 175 -31.80 -4.60 -10.48
C GLN A 175 -31.75 -6.06 -10.97
N HIS A 176 -31.27 -6.28 -12.19
CA HIS A 176 -31.12 -7.63 -12.78
C HIS A 176 -30.02 -8.47 -12.13
N LEU A 177 -29.08 -7.85 -11.41
CA LEU A 177 -28.00 -8.54 -10.67
C LEU A 177 -28.35 -8.82 -9.22
N LEU A 178 -29.41 -8.18 -8.71
CA LEU A 178 -29.81 -8.36 -7.32
C LEU A 178 -30.36 -9.77 -7.09
N PRO A 179 -30.13 -10.35 -5.90
CA PRO A 179 -30.75 -11.61 -5.54
C PRO A 179 -32.28 -11.51 -5.70
N GLN A 180 -32.83 -12.29 -6.64
CA GLN A 180 -34.27 -12.46 -6.82
C GLN A 180 -34.78 -13.22 -5.60
N LEU A 181 -35.26 -12.51 -4.57
CA LEU A 181 -35.65 -13.04 -3.25
C LEU A 181 -36.24 -14.47 -3.31
N PRO A 182 -35.47 -15.55 -3.02
CA PRO A 182 -36.04 -16.86 -2.81
C PRO A 182 -36.12 -17.07 -1.30
N ARG A 183 -37.34 -17.29 -0.82
CA ARG A 183 -37.64 -17.78 0.52
C ARG A 183 -36.78 -19.01 0.81
N SER A 184 -35.96 -18.92 1.87
CA SER A 184 -35.25 -20.02 2.54
C SER A 184 -34.47 -20.98 1.64
N LYS A 185 -33.16 -20.75 1.50
CA LYS A 185 -32.15 -21.82 1.55
C LYS A 185 -30.86 -21.21 2.07
N SER A 186 -30.55 -21.52 3.32
CA SER A 186 -29.19 -21.39 3.87
C SER A 186 -28.26 -22.15 2.92
N ILE A 187 -27.35 -21.42 2.27
CA ILE A 187 -26.24 -22.02 1.54
C ILE A 187 -25.08 -21.97 2.53
N GLY A 188 -24.84 -23.11 3.18
CA GLY A 188 -23.67 -23.31 4.03
C GLY A 188 -22.40 -23.42 3.17
N ASP A 189 -21.36 -22.72 3.62
CA ASP A 189 -19.94 -23.09 3.74
C ASP A 189 -19.18 -23.78 2.58
N GLY A 190 -19.80 -24.01 1.41
CA GLY A 190 -19.22 -24.83 0.34
C GLY A 190 -18.95 -24.11 -0.99
N VAL A 191 -19.33 -22.84 -1.17
CA VAL A 191 -19.23 -22.14 -2.47
C VAL A 191 -17.97 -21.30 -2.61
N LEU A 192 -17.30 -20.96 -1.50
CA LEU A 192 -16.13 -20.07 -1.52
C LEU A 192 -14.79 -20.78 -1.76
N THR A 193 -14.72 -22.08 -1.52
CA THR A 193 -13.56 -22.93 -1.88
C THR A 193 -13.48 -23.25 -3.37
N ASP A 194 -14.48 -22.83 -4.17
CA ASP A 194 -14.61 -23.19 -5.58
C ASP A 194 -14.41 -22.01 -6.55
N ILE A 195 -13.97 -20.84 -6.05
CA ILE A 195 -13.56 -19.72 -6.92
C ILE A 195 -12.27 -20.06 -7.68
N ASP A 196 -11.46 -20.98 -7.16
CA ASP A 196 -10.28 -21.53 -7.86
C ASP A 196 -10.65 -22.61 -8.90
N GLY A 197 -11.88 -23.10 -8.93
CA GLY A 197 -12.31 -24.25 -9.76
C GLY A 197 -13.44 -23.97 -10.77
N ILE A 198 -14.37 -23.06 -10.44
CA ILE A 198 -15.50 -22.70 -11.31
C ILE A 198 -15.32 -21.25 -11.76
N MET A 199 -14.84 -21.04 -12.99
CA MET A 199 -14.87 -19.73 -13.64
C MET A 199 -16.33 -19.31 -13.88
N LEU A 200 -16.91 -18.64 -12.89
CA LEU A 200 -18.12 -17.85 -13.10
C LEU A 200 -17.81 -16.77 -14.14
N ASP A 201 -18.76 -16.54 -15.04
CA ASP A 201 -18.67 -15.42 -15.96
C ASP A 201 -18.82 -14.08 -15.21
N PHE A 202 -18.60 -12.98 -15.92
CA PHE A 202 -18.64 -11.63 -15.34
C PHE A 202 -19.97 -11.36 -14.60
N GLU A 203 -21.10 -11.74 -15.18
CA GLU A 203 -22.42 -11.52 -14.58
C GLU A 203 -22.63 -12.41 -13.35
N GLY A 204 -22.17 -13.67 -13.39
CA GLY A 204 -22.19 -14.60 -12.27
C GLY A 204 -21.40 -14.09 -11.07
N CYS A 205 -20.19 -13.57 -11.30
CA CYS A 205 -19.39 -12.96 -10.24
C CYS A 205 -20.06 -11.71 -9.64
N LEU A 206 -20.71 -10.86 -10.47
CA LEU A 206 -21.44 -9.70 -9.96
C LEU A 206 -22.70 -10.09 -9.18
N LYS A 207 -23.41 -11.16 -9.58
CA LYS A 207 -24.54 -11.71 -8.81
C LYS A 207 -24.09 -12.27 -7.47
N LEU A 208 -22.97 -12.99 -7.43
CA LEU A 208 -22.38 -13.47 -6.19
C LEU A 208 -21.96 -12.30 -5.28
N LEU A 209 -21.35 -11.26 -5.85
CA LEU A 209 -21.03 -10.03 -5.11
C LEU A 209 -22.28 -9.39 -4.53
N ALA A 210 -23.36 -9.27 -5.31
CA ALA A 210 -24.63 -8.75 -4.81
C ALA A 210 -25.20 -9.62 -3.68
N GLN A 211 -25.13 -10.95 -3.80
CA GLN A 211 -25.55 -11.87 -2.74
C GLN A 211 -24.75 -11.65 -1.44
N LEU A 212 -23.43 -11.50 -1.51
CA LEU A 212 -22.59 -11.22 -0.34
C LEU A 212 -22.83 -9.82 0.25
N LEU A 213 -23.14 -8.83 -0.59
CA LEU A 213 -23.44 -7.48 -0.14
C LEU A 213 -24.77 -7.40 0.61
N PHE A 214 -25.80 -8.13 0.17
CA PHE A 214 -27.16 -8.04 0.71
C PHE A 214 -27.57 -9.22 1.61
N GLY A 215 -26.79 -10.29 1.63
CA GLY A 215 -27.03 -11.46 2.47
C GLY A 215 -26.71 -11.19 3.95
N ASP A 216 -27.34 -11.99 4.82
CA ASP A 216 -26.93 -12.10 6.22
C ASP A 216 -25.73 -13.03 6.32
N SER A 217 -24.70 -12.56 7.03
CA SER A 217 -23.49 -13.32 7.35
C SER A 217 -23.41 -13.50 8.85
N ASP A 218 -23.09 -14.70 9.32
CA ASP A 218 -22.96 -15.00 10.76
C ASP A 218 -21.78 -14.24 11.41
N SER A 219 -20.77 -13.87 10.62
CA SER A 219 -19.60 -13.10 11.05
C SER A 219 -19.29 -11.94 10.08
N ASP A 220 -19.16 -10.73 10.61
CA ASP A 220 -18.70 -9.56 9.83
C ASP A 220 -17.30 -9.79 9.22
N LEU A 221 -16.44 -10.56 9.90
CA LEU A 221 -15.08 -10.85 9.43
C LEU A 221 -15.08 -11.76 8.21
N GLU A 222 -15.90 -12.81 8.23
CA GLU A 222 -16.07 -13.73 7.09
C GLU A 222 -16.69 -13.00 5.89
N ARG A 223 -17.68 -12.14 6.14
CA ARG A 223 -18.24 -11.30 5.08
C ARG A 223 -17.20 -10.40 4.45
N HIS A 224 -16.38 -9.73 5.27
CA HIS A 224 -15.29 -8.88 4.77
C HIS A 224 -14.27 -9.69 3.97
N ASN A 225 -13.87 -10.87 4.45
CA ASN A 225 -12.98 -11.77 3.74
C ASN A 225 -13.54 -12.10 2.34
N SER A 226 -14.74 -12.65 2.27
CA SER A 226 -15.37 -13.07 1.02
C SER A 226 -15.56 -11.92 0.04
N LEU A 227 -15.98 -10.74 0.53
CA LEU A 227 -16.16 -9.56 -0.31
C LEU A 227 -14.84 -9.06 -0.87
N VAL A 228 -13.78 -8.99 -0.06
CA VAL A 228 -12.47 -8.53 -0.52
C VAL A 228 -11.87 -9.52 -1.52
N THR A 229 -11.92 -10.81 -1.23
CA THR A 229 -11.40 -11.86 -2.12
C THR A 229 -12.11 -11.88 -3.47
N LEU A 230 -13.44 -11.87 -3.47
CA LEU A 230 -14.22 -11.81 -4.71
C LEU A 230 -13.97 -10.50 -5.47
N SER A 231 -13.85 -9.37 -4.76
CA SER A 231 -13.59 -8.08 -5.40
C SER A 231 -12.21 -8.03 -6.05
N HIS A 232 -11.19 -8.61 -5.41
CA HIS A 232 -9.87 -8.74 -5.99
C HIS A 232 -9.90 -9.59 -7.26
N ALA A 233 -10.51 -10.77 -7.20
CA ALA A 233 -10.65 -11.66 -8.36
C ALA A 233 -11.41 -10.97 -9.51
N LEU A 234 -12.57 -10.35 -9.24
CA LEU A 234 -13.35 -9.59 -10.22
C LEU A 234 -12.50 -8.50 -10.91
N TYR A 235 -11.73 -7.77 -10.12
CA TYR A 235 -10.90 -6.68 -10.63
C TYR A 235 -9.76 -7.19 -11.52
N ARG A 236 -9.13 -8.31 -11.14
CA ARG A 236 -8.01 -8.91 -11.87
C ARG A 236 -8.45 -9.62 -13.14
N THR A 237 -9.57 -10.34 -13.09
CA THR A 237 -10.02 -11.22 -14.18
C THR A 237 -10.72 -10.45 -15.30
N PHE A 238 -11.45 -9.37 -14.98
CA PHE A 238 -12.27 -8.67 -15.97
C PHE A 238 -11.74 -7.29 -16.31
N PRO A 239 -11.54 -6.98 -17.61
CA PRO A 239 -10.96 -5.73 -18.03
C PRO A 239 -11.97 -4.57 -17.91
N ALA A 240 -11.48 -3.34 -17.93
CA ALA A 240 -12.28 -2.14 -17.65
C ALA A 240 -13.48 -1.99 -18.60
N GLU A 241 -13.35 -2.42 -19.86
CA GLU A 241 -14.37 -2.33 -20.89
C GLU A 241 -15.65 -3.11 -20.51
N LYS A 242 -15.52 -4.23 -19.78
CA LYS A 242 -16.66 -5.01 -19.28
C LYS A 242 -17.51 -4.18 -18.31
N PHE A 243 -16.86 -3.40 -17.47
CA PHE A 243 -17.54 -2.49 -16.54
C PHE A 243 -18.09 -1.26 -17.27
N GLN A 244 -17.33 -0.69 -18.22
CA GLN A 244 -17.79 0.46 -19.01
C GLN A 244 -19.03 0.14 -19.85
N ALA A 245 -19.19 -1.12 -20.30
CA ALA A 245 -20.39 -1.58 -20.97
C ALA A 245 -21.67 -1.47 -20.11
N LEU A 246 -21.54 -1.40 -18.78
CA LEU A 246 -22.63 -1.14 -17.83
C LEU A 246 -22.93 0.37 -17.65
N GLY A 247 -22.27 1.23 -18.42
CA GLY A 247 -22.42 2.69 -18.37
C GLY A 247 -21.71 3.35 -17.18
N ARG A 248 -22.10 4.59 -16.85
CA ARG A 248 -21.44 5.38 -15.78
C ARG A 248 -21.44 4.71 -14.41
N GLN A 249 -22.47 3.93 -14.09
CA GLN A 249 -22.53 3.18 -12.83
C GLN A 249 -21.56 2.00 -12.83
N GLY A 250 -21.25 1.45 -14.00
CA GLY A 250 -20.27 0.37 -14.16
C GLY A 250 -18.85 0.83 -13.86
N GLU A 251 -18.46 1.99 -14.36
CA GLU A 251 -17.17 2.61 -14.04
C GLU A 251 -17.02 2.83 -12.52
N ARG A 252 -18.06 3.37 -11.88
CA ARG A 252 -18.08 3.55 -10.42
C ARG A 252 -18.05 2.22 -9.67
N LEU A 253 -18.76 1.21 -10.17
CA LEU A 253 -18.75 -0.14 -9.61
C LEU A 253 -17.33 -0.72 -9.64
N ARG A 254 -16.63 -0.60 -10.77
CA ARG A 254 -15.24 -1.04 -10.91
C ARG A 254 -14.32 -0.36 -9.91
N GLN A 255 -14.47 0.95 -9.71
CA GLN A 255 -13.66 1.73 -8.77
C GLN A 255 -13.83 1.24 -7.32
N GLU A 256 -15.07 1.03 -6.87
CA GLU A 256 -15.32 0.56 -5.50
C GLU A 256 -14.95 -0.93 -5.31
N ILE A 257 -15.14 -1.78 -6.34
CA ILE A 257 -14.63 -3.16 -6.34
C ILE A 257 -13.10 -3.16 -6.23
N GLY A 258 -12.43 -2.32 -7.02
CA GLY A 258 -10.99 -2.17 -6.95
C GLY A 258 -10.54 -1.73 -5.57
N PHE A 259 -11.24 -0.77 -4.96
CA PHE A 259 -10.95 -0.32 -3.60
C PHE A 259 -11.02 -1.46 -2.57
N LEU A 260 -12.05 -2.32 -2.62
CA LEU A 260 -12.12 -3.50 -1.76
C LEU A 260 -10.95 -4.45 -2.03
N GLY A 261 -10.72 -4.82 -3.30
CA GLY A 261 -9.68 -5.77 -3.70
C GLY A 261 -8.25 -5.29 -3.47
N ARG A 262 -8.03 -4.00 -3.20
CA ARG A 262 -6.71 -3.47 -2.86
C ARG A 262 -6.18 -3.98 -1.53
N LEU A 263 -7.04 -4.32 -0.57
CA LEU A 263 -6.56 -4.88 0.70
C LEU A 263 -5.84 -6.23 0.50
N GLN A 264 -6.33 -7.05 -0.43
CA GLN A 264 -5.65 -8.30 -0.81
C GLN A 264 -4.35 -8.02 -1.59
N THR A 265 -4.35 -7.00 -2.45
CA THR A 265 -3.11 -6.55 -3.12
C THR A 265 -2.07 -6.09 -2.09
N SER A 266 -2.49 -5.34 -1.07
CA SER A 266 -1.64 -4.94 0.06
C SER A 266 -1.06 -6.14 0.78
N LEU A 267 -1.87 -7.16 1.09
CA LEU A 267 -1.38 -8.40 1.70
C LEU A 267 -0.26 -9.01 0.85
N HIS A 268 -0.50 -9.24 -0.45
CA HIS A 268 0.47 -9.90 -1.32
C HIS A 268 1.79 -9.12 -1.40
N VAL A 269 1.74 -7.79 -1.54
CA VAL A 269 2.94 -6.94 -1.60
C VAL A 269 3.68 -6.94 -0.26
N LEU A 270 2.96 -6.86 0.87
CA LEU A 270 3.57 -6.88 2.20
C LEU A 270 4.29 -8.22 2.44
N VAL A 271 3.67 -9.34 2.05
CA VAL A 271 4.26 -10.69 2.14
C VAL A 271 5.46 -10.83 1.22
N ALA A 272 5.34 -10.40 -0.05
CA ALA A 272 6.43 -10.44 -1.02
C ALA A 272 7.64 -9.62 -0.54
N ALA A 273 7.41 -8.40 -0.04
CA ALA A 273 8.45 -7.56 0.54
C ALA A 273 9.14 -8.24 1.73
N ALA A 274 8.37 -8.83 2.65
CA ALA A 274 8.91 -9.54 3.80
C ALA A 274 9.79 -10.74 3.41
N LYS A 275 9.44 -11.45 2.33
CA LYS A 275 10.21 -12.60 1.84
C LYS A 275 11.44 -12.22 1.02
N GLN A 276 11.38 -11.13 0.26
CA GLN A 276 12.33 -10.87 -0.83
C GLN A 276 13.29 -9.71 -0.53
N ILE A 277 12.93 -8.78 0.36
CA ILE A 277 13.82 -7.68 0.73
C ILE A 277 14.69 -8.10 1.92
N SER A 278 16.01 -8.06 1.75
CA SER A 278 16.97 -8.37 2.81
C SER A 278 16.88 -7.40 3.99
N GLY A 279 16.98 -7.91 5.23
CA GLY A 279 16.90 -7.11 6.46
C GLY A 279 15.48 -6.96 7.04
N PHE A 280 14.47 -7.63 6.46
CA PHE A 280 13.11 -7.68 7.01
C PHE A 280 13.00 -8.55 8.27
N ASP A 281 13.92 -9.48 8.48
CA ASP A 281 14.09 -10.21 9.73
C ASP A 281 14.41 -9.27 10.91
N ASP A 282 15.09 -8.14 10.65
CA ASP A 282 15.22 -7.02 11.57
C ASP A 282 14.48 -5.73 11.12
N LEU A 283 13.22 -5.88 10.71
CA LEU A 283 12.34 -4.74 10.44
C LEU A 283 12.00 -3.92 11.71
N SER A 284 11.82 -2.61 11.59
CA SER A 284 11.23 -1.77 12.63
C SER A 284 10.23 -0.80 12.03
N LEU A 285 8.96 -0.88 12.42
CA LEU A 285 7.94 0.10 12.06
C LEU A 285 7.86 1.17 13.17
N ILE A 286 8.30 2.39 12.87
CA ILE A 286 8.47 3.47 13.87
C ILE A 286 7.40 4.54 13.65
N PRO A 287 6.43 4.70 14.56
CA PRO A 287 5.44 5.77 14.45
C PRO A 287 6.09 7.14 14.68
N VAL A 288 5.82 8.09 13.79
CA VAL A 288 6.23 9.49 13.95
C VAL A 288 5.23 10.20 14.87
N VAL A 289 5.43 10.04 16.18
CA VAL A 289 4.54 10.55 17.23
C VAL A 289 4.51 12.09 17.25
N LYS A 290 3.33 12.68 17.47
CA LYS A 290 3.23 14.13 17.77
C LYS A 290 3.80 14.36 19.17
N PRO A 291 4.76 15.30 19.36
CA PRO A 291 5.18 15.64 20.71
C PRO A 291 3.95 16.07 21.51
N LYS A 292 3.71 15.45 22.66
CA LYS A 292 2.74 15.96 23.63
C LYS A 292 3.07 17.44 23.80
N ILE A 293 2.09 18.32 23.61
CA ILE A 293 2.28 19.78 23.76
C ILE A 293 2.64 20.02 25.22
N ARG A 294 3.92 19.85 25.57
CA ARG A 294 4.50 20.51 26.72
C ARG A 294 4.44 21.99 26.35
N LYS A 295 3.92 22.82 27.26
CA LYS A 295 3.96 24.29 27.18
C LYS A 295 5.21 24.67 26.40
N LYS A 296 5.08 25.43 25.29
CA LYS A 296 6.17 25.87 24.42
C LYS A 296 7.45 25.91 25.25
N PRO A 297 8.45 25.02 25.04
CA PRO A 297 9.75 25.37 25.55
C PRO A 297 10.04 26.70 24.87
N SER A 298 10.31 27.74 25.64
CA SER A 298 10.83 29.02 25.12
C SER A 298 12.23 28.85 24.49
N GLY A 299 12.58 27.64 24.06
CA GLY A 299 13.79 27.26 23.39
C GLY A 299 13.66 27.58 21.91
N GLN A 300 14.14 28.77 21.57
CA GLN A 300 14.83 29.14 20.33
C GLN A 300 14.48 28.26 19.12
N GLU A 301 13.65 28.79 18.22
CA GLU A 301 13.51 28.26 16.87
C GLU A 301 14.90 28.03 16.27
N TRP A 302 15.15 26.82 15.78
CA TRP A 302 16.44 26.49 15.18
C TRP A 302 16.55 27.26 13.87
N SER A 303 17.58 28.09 13.75
CA SER A 303 17.91 28.71 12.46
C SER A 303 18.37 27.63 11.47
N LEU A 304 18.16 27.88 10.18
CA LEU A 304 18.63 27.00 9.11
C LEU A 304 20.12 26.66 9.28
N ALA A 305 20.93 27.65 9.63
CA ALA A 305 22.36 27.48 9.92
C ALA A 305 22.63 26.51 11.09
N ARG A 306 21.84 26.57 12.17
CA ARG A 306 21.96 25.64 13.30
C ARG A 306 21.55 24.22 12.93
N THR A 307 20.50 24.06 12.13
CA THR A 307 20.07 22.76 11.63
C THR A 307 21.14 22.12 10.75
N PHE A 308 21.71 22.88 9.81
CA PHE A 308 22.78 22.39 8.93
C PHE A 308 24.06 22.05 9.71
N HIS A 309 24.47 22.92 10.64
CA HIS A 309 25.60 22.65 11.53
C HIS A 309 25.41 21.38 12.37
N ALA A 310 24.21 21.15 12.93
CA ALA A 310 23.93 19.95 13.72
C ALA A 310 23.94 18.66 12.90
N LEU A 311 23.67 18.76 11.60
CA LEU A 311 23.74 17.64 10.66
C LEU A 311 25.13 17.47 10.05
N ASN A 312 26.11 18.27 10.49
CA ASN A 312 27.45 18.33 9.92
C ASN A 312 27.46 18.65 8.42
N ILE A 313 26.45 19.40 7.95
CA ILE A 313 26.32 19.86 6.56
C ILE A 313 26.71 21.33 6.51
N GLN A 314 27.63 21.69 5.63
CA GLN A 314 27.97 23.09 5.41
C GLN A 314 26.80 23.80 4.72
N LEU A 315 26.31 24.89 5.32
CA LEU A 315 25.25 25.71 4.72
C LEU A 315 25.79 26.35 3.43
N SER A 316 25.33 25.86 2.28
CA SER A 316 25.67 26.37 0.95
C SER A 316 24.42 26.38 0.06
N ASP A 317 24.40 27.27 -0.93
CA ASP A 317 23.28 27.37 -1.88
C ASP A 317 23.03 26.03 -2.60
N THR A 318 24.09 25.27 -2.87
CA THR A 318 24.02 23.91 -3.43
C THR A 318 23.36 22.90 -2.49
N ALA A 319 23.65 22.96 -1.19
CA ALA A 319 23.02 22.07 -0.22
C ALA A 319 21.55 22.45 0.02
N VAL A 320 21.23 23.75 0.00
CA VAL A 320 19.85 24.25 0.07
C VAL A 320 19.07 23.87 -1.19
N GLU A 321 19.66 24.01 -2.38
CA GLU A 321 19.03 23.64 -3.64
C GLU A 321 18.78 22.12 -3.73
N LYS A 322 19.72 21.29 -3.26
CA LYS A 322 19.53 19.83 -3.13
C LYS A 322 18.41 19.48 -2.15
N LEU A 323 18.25 20.22 -1.05
CA LEU A 323 17.21 19.99 -0.05
C LEU A 323 15.83 20.47 -0.50
N MET A 324 15.76 21.55 -1.29
CA MET A 324 14.51 22.21 -1.67
C MET A 324 13.99 21.80 -3.05
N ARG A 325 14.80 21.13 -3.89
CA ARG A 325 14.33 20.62 -5.17
C ARG A 325 13.34 19.46 -4.96
N PRO A 326 12.13 19.53 -5.54
CA PRO A 326 11.31 18.35 -5.72
C PRO A 326 12.11 17.35 -6.56
N SER A 327 12.13 16.08 -6.13
CA SER A 327 12.70 14.99 -6.89
C SER A 327 11.92 14.81 -8.20
N ASN A 328 12.32 15.54 -9.24
CA ASN A 328 11.80 15.39 -10.59
C ASN A 328 12.34 14.08 -11.19
N SER A 329 11.71 12.94 -10.88
CA SER A 329 11.70 11.83 -11.81
C SER A 329 10.80 12.21 -12.99
N ASN A 330 11.35 12.13 -14.21
CA ASN A 330 10.73 12.41 -15.51
C ASN A 330 10.80 13.84 -16.06
N ARG A 331 12.01 14.27 -16.42
CA ARG A 331 12.23 15.05 -17.67
C ARG A 331 13.56 14.67 -18.33
N GLN A 332 13.62 13.48 -18.92
CA GLN A 332 14.38 13.30 -20.16
C GLN A 332 13.38 13.08 -21.30
N ARG A 333 12.77 14.18 -21.76
CA ARG A 333 12.29 14.27 -23.14
C ARG A 333 13.41 14.87 -23.98
N GLY A 334 13.63 14.21 -25.11
CA GLY A 334 14.76 14.42 -26.00
C GLY A 334 15.00 15.84 -26.46
N LYS A 335 16.27 16.05 -26.82
CA LYS A 335 16.84 17.17 -27.55
C LYS A 335 17.98 16.54 -28.37
N TYR A 336 18.21 16.72 -29.66
CA TYR A 336 17.53 17.30 -30.83
C TYR A 336 18.33 16.76 -32.02
N THR A 337 17.73 16.62 -33.20
CA THR A 337 18.40 17.06 -34.44
C THR A 337 17.37 17.25 -35.56
N LEU A 338 16.89 18.48 -35.68
CA LEU A 338 16.42 19.02 -36.96
C LEU A 338 17.68 19.40 -37.75
N LYS A 339 17.96 18.68 -38.84
CA LYS A 339 18.82 19.19 -39.91
C LYS A 339 17.91 19.92 -40.91
N SER A 340 18.15 21.21 -41.03
CA SER A 340 17.61 22.08 -42.09
C SER A 340 18.24 21.73 -43.43
N SER A 341 17.41 21.73 -44.45
CA SER A 341 17.72 21.70 -45.87
C SER A 341 18.56 22.90 -46.30
N SER A 342 19.55 22.64 -47.13
CA SER A 342 19.96 23.47 -48.28
C SER A 342 20.54 22.53 -49.32
#